data_AF-G0U9D0-F1
#
_entry.id   AF-G0U9D0-F1
#
_cell.length_a   1.000
_cell.length_b   1.000
_cell.length_c   1.000
_cell.angle_alpha   90.00
_cell.angle_beta   90.00
_cell.angle_gamma   90.00
#
_symmetry.space_group_name_H-M   'P 1'
#
loop_
_entity.id
_entity.type
_entity.pdbx_description
1 polymer ?
#
loop_
_entity_poly.entity_id
_entity_poly.type
_entity_poly.pdbx_seq_one_letter_code
_entity_poly.pdbx_strand_id
1 'polypeptide(L)'
;MSSKGDVSTNRLSSRVKQNEDPTTKALKIKINSLKRNLKDLEFSKKEVVQETNRLEKFRLSDSDKVKQQENVVAEAQMMISHSENRVRAAAKELRDFLSGVDCESLDAELVQDSGKTLEAADSALQ
;
A
#
# COMPACT_ATOMS: atom_id res chain seq x y z
N MET A 1 19.44 -42.49 -45.98
CA MET A 1 19.72 -41.10 -45.60
C MET A 1 18.41 -40.34 -45.69
N SER A 2 17.88 -39.59 -44.72
CA SER A 2 18.04 -39.52 -43.27
C SER A 2 16.73 -38.95 -42.74
N SER A 3 16.40 -39.34 -41.52
CA SER A 3 15.16 -39.12 -40.79
C SER A 3 14.77 -37.65 -40.60
N LYS A 4 13.47 -37.32 -40.74
CA LYS A 4 12.86 -36.11 -40.18
C LYS A 4 12.66 -36.32 -38.68
N GLY A 5 13.49 -35.68 -37.87
CA GLY A 5 13.37 -35.66 -36.40
C GLY A 5 12.68 -34.38 -35.95
N ASP A 6 11.54 -34.57 -35.32
CA ASP A 6 10.60 -33.59 -34.79
C ASP A 6 11.19 -32.72 -33.67
N VAL A 7 10.74 -31.46 -33.63
CA VAL A 7 11.06 -30.45 -32.62
C VAL A 7 10.27 -30.79 -31.36
N SER A 8 10.89 -31.49 -30.41
CA SER A 8 10.34 -31.61 -29.07
C SER A 8 10.91 -30.54 -28.15
N THR A 9 10.03 -29.59 -27.88
CA THR A 9 10.16 -28.46 -26.98
C THR A 9 10.77 -28.85 -25.63
N ASN A 10 11.88 -28.23 -25.25
CA ASN A 10 12.39 -28.24 -23.88
C ASN A 10 11.45 -27.36 -23.01
N ARG A 11 10.27 -27.92 -22.67
CA ARG A 11 9.16 -27.20 -22.04
C ARG A 11 9.22 -27.16 -20.51
N LEU A 12 10.28 -27.65 -19.89
CA LEU A 12 10.49 -27.57 -18.45
C LEU A 12 11.96 -27.25 -18.16
N SER A 13 12.45 -26.08 -18.59
CA SER A 13 13.50 -25.46 -17.80
C SER A 13 12.82 -24.93 -16.54
N SER A 14 12.90 -25.74 -15.50
CA SER A 14 12.53 -25.42 -14.13
C SER A 14 12.91 -23.98 -13.84
N ARG A 15 11.90 -23.09 -13.79
CA ARG A 15 12.02 -21.81 -13.11
C ARG A 15 12.13 -22.15 -11.63
N VAL A 16 13.33 -22.61 -11.23
CA VAL A 16 13.79 -22.57 -9.85
C VAL A 16 13.55 -21.11 -9.48
N LYS A 17 12.52 -20.84 -8.68
CA LYS A 17 12.40 -19.56 -8.00
C LYS A 17 13.70 -19.48 -7.22
N GLN A 18 14.67 -18.74 -7.75
CA GLN A 18 15.85 -18.30 -7.03
C GLN A 18 15.31 -17.87 -5.67
N ASN A 19 15.73 -18.56 -4.61
CA ASN A 19 15.21 -18.33 -3.29
C ASN A 19 15.70 -16.93 -2.92
N GLU A 20 14.85 -15.93 -3.13
CA GLU A 20 15.16 -14.53 -2.93
C GLU A 20 15.73 -14.37 -1.52
N ASP A 21 16.81 -13.58 -1.41
CA ASP A 21 17.44 -13.30 -0.15
C ASP A 21 16.37 -12.88 0.89
N PRO A 22 16.34 -13.49 2.09
CA PRO A 22 15.29 -13.26 3.07
C PRO A 22 15.17 -11.79 3.46
N THR A 23 16.27 -11.03 3.47
CA THR A 23 16.31 -9.60 3.78
C THR A 23 15.63 -8.80 2.66
N THR A 24 15.98 -9.09 1.40
CA THR A 24 15.36 -8.49 0.21
C THR A 24 13.85 -8.75 0.18
N LYS A 25 13.44 -9.99 0.45
CA LYS A 25 12.02 -10.37 0.53
C LYS A 25 11.31 -9.62 1.66
N ALA A 26 11.91 -9.53 2.85
CA ALA A 26 11.35 -8.80 3.97
C ALA A 26 11.18 -7.31 3.68
N LEU A 27 12.17 -6.69 3.01
CA LEU A 27 12.10 -5.29 2.59
C LEU A 27 10.93 -5.05 1.63
N LYS A 28 10.78 -5.90 0.60
CA LYS A 28 9.63 -5.84 -0.33
C LYS A 28 8.29 -5.95 0.39
N ILE A 29 8.17 -6.84 1.38
CA ILE A 29 6.93 -7.00 2.16
C ILE A 29 6.62 -5.71 2.92
N LYS A 30 7.61 -5.11 3.59
CA LYS A 30 7.43 -3.89 4.38
C LYS A 30 7.08 -2.68 3.50
N ILE A 31 7.77 -2.50 2.38
CA ILE A 31 7.44 -1.45 1.39
C ILE A 31 5.99 -1.61 0.91
N ASN A 32 5.60 -2.82 0.48
CA ASN A 32 4.25 -3.08 0.01
C ASN A 32 3.19 -2.90 1.10
N SER A 33 3.53 -3.21 2.36
CA SER A 33 2.66 -2.95 3.50
C SER A 33 2.39 -1.46 3.67
N LEU A 34 3.45 -0.63 3.65
CA LEU A 34 3.33 0.82 3.75
C LEU A 34 2.55 1.42 2.56
N LYS A 35 2.82 0.96 1.33
CA LYS A 35 2.08 1.39 0.12
C LYS A 35 0.58 1.10 0.21
N ARG A 36 0.19 -0.05 0.77
CA ARG A 36 -1.23 -0.37 1.00
C ARG A 36 -1.87 0.55 2.03
N ASN A 37 -1.20 0.76 3.17
CA ASN A 37 -1.71 1.66 4.20
C ASN A 37 -1.85 3.11 3.70
N LEU A 38 -0.94 3.57 2.83
CA LEU A 38 -1.03 4.87 2.16
C LEU A 38 -2.29 4.97 1.27
N LYS A 39 -2.58 3.93 0.49
CA LYS A 39 -3.81 3.87 -0.32
C LYS A 39 -5.05 3.85 0.58
N ASP A 40 -5.06 3.06 1.65
CA ASP A 40 -6.16 3.01 2.62
C ASP A 40 -6.45 4.41 3.20
N LEU A 41 -5.41 5.17 3.54
CA LEU A 41 -5.52 6.55 4.00
C LEU A 41 -6.09 7.48 2.91
N GLU A 42 -5.60 7.36 1.67
CA GLU A 42 -6.12 8.13 0.54
C GLU A 42 -7.62 7.87 0.32
N PHE A 43 -8.05 6.60 0.36
CA PHE A 43 -9.46 6.23 0.25
C PHE A 43 -10.29 6.75 1.42
N SER A 44 -9.76 6.68 2.64
CA SER A 44 -10.44 7.22 3.83
C SER A 44 -10.67 8.74 3.70
N LYS A 45 -9.67 9.49 3.22
CA LYS A 45 -9.79 10.94 2.95
C LYS A 45 -10.83 11.22 1.85
N LYS A 46 -10.85 10.43 0.78
CA LYS A 46 -11.86 10.56 -0.29
C LYS A 46 -13.28 10.25 0.20
N GLU A 47 -13.43 9.24 1.05
CA GLU A 47 -14.73 8.84 1.60
C GLU A 47 -15.35 9.98 2.41
N VAL A 48 -14.56 10.66 3.26
CA VAL A 48 -15.04 11.83 4.00
C VAL A 48 -15.58 12.92 3.07
N VAL A 49 -14.88 13.20 1.96
CA VAL A 49 -15.35 14.18 0.97
C VAL A 49 -16.67 13.72 0.32
N GLN A 50 -16.78 12.45 -0.05
CA GLN A 50 -17.99 11.90 -0.68
C GLN A 50 -19.19 11.96 0.26
N GLU A 51 -19.01 11.52 1.51
CA GLU A 51 -20.09 11.47 2.49
C GLU A 51 -20.48 12.86 2.99
N THR A 52 -19.53 13.81 3.03
CA THR A 52 -19.84 15.24 3.28
C THR A 52 -20.66 15.83 2.13
N ASN A 53 -20.28 15.56 0.87
CA ASN A 53 -21.08 16.00 -0.28
C ASN A 53 -22.48 15.36 -0.30
N ARG A 54 -22.60 14.12 0.15
CA ARG A 54 -23.91 13.44 0.29
C ARG A 54 -24.75 14.10 1.39
N LEU A 55 -24.15 14.47 2.51
CA LEU A 55 -24.82 15.21 3.58
C LEU A 55 -25.40 16.54 3.10
N GLU A 56 -24.62 17.33 2.34
CA GLU A 56 -25.12 18.60 1.79
C GLU A 56 -26.30 18.40 0.84
N LYS A 57 -26.30 17.32 0.05
CA LYS A 57 -27.46 16.97 -0.79
C LYS A 57 -28.70 16.67 0.05
N PHE A 58 -28.57 15.86 1.11
CA PHE A 58 -29.71 15.55 1.99
C PHE A 58 -30.24 16.77 2.71
N ARG A 59 -29.39 17.73 3.11
CA ARG A 59 -29.85 19.00 3.69
C ARG A 59 -30.78 19.79 2.77
N LEU A 60 -30.66 19.63 1.45
CA LEU A 60 -31.49 20.31 0.45
C LEU A 60 -32.72 19.49 0.02
N SER A 61 -32.67 18.16 0.13
CA SER A 61 -33.68 17.28 -0.47
C SER A 61 -34.47 16.42 0.52
N ASP A 62 -33.90 16.06 1.67
CA ASP A 62 -34.44 15.04 2.58
C ASP A 62 -33.90 15.24 4.01
N SER A 63 -34.60 16.08 4.79
CA SER A 63 -34.19 16.46 6.16
C SER A 63 -34.11 15.29 7.12
N ASP A 64 -34.92 14.24 6.90
CA ASP A 64 -35.02 13.11 7.83
C ASP A 64 -33.76 12.24 7.80
N LYS A 65 -33.01 12.26 6.69
CA LYS A 65 -31.74 11.54 6.54
C LYS A 65 -30.52 12.29 7.07
N VAL A 66 -30.62 13.59 7.35
CA VAL A 66 -29.48 14.45 7.71
C VAL A 66 -28.76 13.90 8.94
N LYS A 67 -29.49 13.61 10.01
CA LYS A 67 -28.88 13.12 11.27
C LYS A 67 -28.18 11.77 11.10
N GLN A 68 -28.76 10.87 10.31
CA GLN A 68 -28.12 9.59 10.02
C GLN A 68 -26.82 9.80 9.23
N GLN A 69 -26.86 10.67 8.23
CA GLN A 69 -25.71 10.95 7.38
C GLN A 69 -24.59 11.68 8.14
N GLU A 70 -24.91 12.53 9.11
CA GLU A 70 -23.93 13.15 10.02
C GLU A 70 -23.12 12.10 10.79
N ASN A 71 -23.79 11.04 11.27
CA ASN A 71 -23.10 9.93 11.93
C ASN A 71 -22.16 9.20 10.97
N VAL A 72 -22.57 8.97 9.72
CA VAL A 72 -21.73 8.34 8.69
C VAL A 72 -20.48 9.19 8.40
N VAL A 73 -20.63 10.52 8.30
CA VAL A 73 -19.49 11.44 8.13
C VAL A 73 -18.55 11.37 9.34
N ALA A 74 -19.09 11.33 10.56
CA ALA A 74 -18.27 11.21 11.77
C ALA A 74 -17.49 9.88 11.80
N GLU A 75 -18.12 8.76 11.43
CA GLU A 75 -17.44 7.46 11.30
C GLU A 75 -16.33 7.49 10.23
N ALA A 76 -16.60 8.06 9.06
CA ALA A 76 -15.60 8.22 8.00
C ALA A 76 -14.41 9.10 8.46
N GLN A 77 -14.66 10.16 9.23
CA GLN A 77 -13.61 11.00 9.81
C GLN A 77 -12.76 10.23 10.82
N MET A 78 -13.37 9.39 11.66
CA MET A 78 -12.63 8.52 12.58
C MET A 78 -11.70 7.56 11.82
N MET A 79 -12.12 7.08 10.65
CA MET A 79 -11.28 6.20 9.81
C MET A 79 -10.00 6.87 9.28
N ILE A 80 -9.97 8.19 9.10
CA ILE A 80 -8.73 8.90 8.74
C ILE A 80 -7.68 8.69 9.83
N SER A 81 -8.03 8.98 11.09
CA SER A 81 -7.10 8.83 12.22
C SER A 81 -6.60 7.39 12.38
N HIS A 82 -7.48 6.40 12.15
CA HIS A 82 -7.12 4.99 12.17
C HIS A 82 -6.12 4.63 11.06
N SER A 83 -6.39 5.07 9.83
CA SER A 83 -5.51 4.84 8.68
C SER A 83 -4.16 5.55 8.83
N GLU A 84 -4.13 6.76 9.37
CA GLU A 84 -2.88 7.48 9.69
C GLU A 84 -2.03 6.71 10.70
N ASN A 85 -2.64 6.16 11.75
CA ASN A 85 -1.92 5.35 12.74
C ASN A 85 -1.29 4.11 12.11
N ARG A 86 -1.98 3.47 11.16
CA ARG A 86 -1.44 2.33 10.40
C ARG A 86 -0.28 2.75 9.49
N VAL A 87 -0.36 3.92 8.85
CA VAL A 87 0.75 4.49 8.07
C VAL A 87 1.96 4.78 8.98
N ARG A 88 1.76 5.45 10.13
CA ARG A 88 2.82 5.74 11.11
C ARG A 88 3.52 4.46 11.58
N ALA A 89 2.75 3.43 11.94
CA ALA A 89 3.29 2.16 12.40
C ALA A 89 4.12 1.45 11.32
N ALA A 90 3.60 1.35 10.09
CA ALA A 90 4.31 0.71 8.98
C ALA A 90 5.55 1.50 8.53
N ALA A 91 5.50 2.83 8.57
CA ALA A 91 6.63 3.69 8.27
C ALA A 91 7.74 3.53 9.32
N LYS A 92 7.37 3.47 10.61
CA LYS A 92 8.32 3.16 11.70
C LYS A 92 8.94 1.77 11.49
N GLU A 93 8.13 0.75 11.21
CA GLU A 93 8.63 -0.61 10.99
C GLU A 93 9.61 -0.69 9.81
N LEU A 94 9.35 0.04 8.72
CA LEU A 94 10.26 0.10 7.57
C LEU A 94 11.56 0.85 7.92
N ARG A 95 11.50 1.97 8.63
CA ARG A 95 12.68 2.70 9.10
C ARG A 95 13.54 1.85 10.04
N ASP A 96 12.91 1.22 11.03
CA ASP A 96 13.59 0.33 11.97
C ASP A 96 14.29 -0.82 11.22
N PHE A 97 13.61 -1.42 10.23
CA PHE A 97 14.21 -2.46 9.40
C PHE A 97 15.43 -1.96 8.61
N LEU A 98 15.32 -0.82 7.93
CA LEU A 98 16.43 -0.23 7.16
C LEU A 98 17.62 0.12 8.05
N SER A 99 17.38 0.56 9.29
CA SER A 99 18.46 0.83 10.25
C SER A 99 19.21 -0.41 10.74
N GLY A 100 18.59 -1.59 10.63
CA GLY A 100 19.13 -2.86 11.10
C GLY A 100 19.78 -3.71 10.01
N VAL A 101 19.84 -3.24 8.76
CA VAL A 101 20.38 -3.99 7.61
C VAL A 101 21.43 -3.17 6.88
N ASP A 102 22.41 -3.85 6.28
CA ASP A 102 23.38 -3.21 5.40
C ASP A 102 22.72 -2.87 4.06
N CYS A 103 22.32 -1.60 3.91
CA CYS A 103 21.66 -1.12 2.71
C CYS A 103 22.55 -1.13 1.46
N GLU A 104 23.89 -1.13 1.59
CA GLU A 104 24.81 -1.19 0.44
C GLU A 104 24.80 -2.58 -0.21
N SER A 105 24.46 -3.61 0.56
CA SER A 105 24.33 -4.99 0.09
C SER A 105 23.00 -5.29 -0.60
N LEU A 106 22.03 -4.37 -0.52
CA LEU A 106 20.67 -4.55 -1.04
C LEU A 106 20.54 -3.98 -2.46
N ASP A 107 19.47 -4.42 -3.13
CA ASP A 107 19.08 -3.87 -4.43
C ASP A 107 18.83 -2.35 -4.33
N ALA A 108 19.59 -1.57 -5.10
CA ALA A 108 19.56 -0.12 -5.06
C ALA A 108 18.19 0.47 -5.46
N GLU A 109 17.47 -0.17 -6.38
CA GLU A 109 16.11 0.26 -6.76
C GLU A 109 15.15 0.05 -5.59
N LEU A 110 15.30 -1.05 -4.86
CA LEU A 110 14.48 -1.37 -3.70
C LEU A 110 14.75 -0.42 -2.53
N VAL A 111 16.01 -0.06 -2.28
CA VAL A 111 16.39 0.96 -1.30
C VAL A 111 15.81 2.32 -1.69
N GLN A 112 15.93 2.71 -2.97
CA GLN A 112 15.32 3.96 -3.46
C GLN A 112 13.79 3.96 -3.32
N ASP A 113 13.12 2.85 -3.64
CA ASP A 113 11.67 2.70 -3.51
C ASP A 113 11.23 2.80 -2.04
N SER A 114 12.02 2.26 -1.11
CA SER A 114 11.78 2.41 0.33
C SER A 114 11.85 3.88 0.76
N GLY A 115 12.84 4.65 0.28
CA GLY A 115 12.99 6.08 0.55
C GLY A 115 11.80 6.88 0.03
N LYS A 116 11.43 6.70 -1.25
CA LYS A 116 10.26 7.36 -1.85
C LYS A 116 8.96 7.03 -1.11
N THR A 117 8.81 5.79 -0.67
CA THR A 117 7.61 5.35 0.06
C THR A 117 7.55 6.00 1.45
N LEU A 118 8.69 6.17 2.13
CA LEU A 118 8.78 6.87 3.41
C LEU A 118 8.50 8.38 3.27
N GLU A 119 9.04 9.02 2.23
CA GLU A 119 8.74 10.44 1.93
C GLU A 119 7.25 10.65 1.65
N ALA A 120 6.63 9.73 0.90
CA ALA A 120 5.19 9.76 0.65
C ALA A 120 4.38 9.57 1.96
N ALA A 121 4.84 8.71 2.86
CA ALA A 121 4.23 8.54 4.18
C ALA A 121 4.32 9.81 5.04
N ASP A 122 5.48 10.46 5.06
CA ASP A 122 5.65 11.72 5.81
C ASP A 122 4.80 12.84 5.21
N SER A 123 4.75 12.96 3.89
CA SER A 123 3.92 13.95 3.20
C SER A 123 2.41 13.71 3.43
N ALA A 124 1.98 12.45 3.54
CA ALA A 124 0.57 12.11 3.75
C ALA A 124 0.08 12.34 5.20
N LEU A 125 1.01 12.43 6.15
CA LEU A 125 0.77 12.57 7.59
C LEU A 125 0.96 14.00 8.13
N GLN A 126 1.43 14.93 7.29
CA GLN A 126 1.41 16.38 7.55
C GLN A 126 0.00 16.94 7.42
#